data_AF-A0A7S3FGJ6-F1
#
_entry.id   AF-A0A7S3FGJ6-F1
#
_cell.length_a   1.000
_cell.length_b   1.000
_cell.length_c   1.000
_cell.angle_alpha   90.00
_cell.angle_beta   90.00
_cell.angle_gamma   90.00
#
_symmetry.space_group_name_H-M   'P 1'
#
loop_
_entity.id
_entity.type
_entity.pdbx_description
1 polymer ?
#
loop_
_entity_poly.entity_id
_entity_poly.type
_entity_poly.pdbx_seq_one_letter_code
_entity_poly.pdbx_strand_id
1 'polypeptide(L)'
;GGRAWIAVPRAARRLLPEECPSLFDPADVKAPESELQAAGAAGAEEAEVDDAPLPPPPRAEPPREKPTCSLVGNGGSLLLGRAGLQIDAAAAVMRFNYAPTDGFEAQVGAR
;
A
#
# COMPACT_ATOMS: atom_id res chain seq x y z
N GLY A 1 -15.30 19.54 13.51
CA GLY A 1 -14.52 18.29 13.38
C GLY A 1 -14.73 17.74 11.98
N GLY A 2 -13.76 17.95 11.09
CA GLY A 2 -13.83 17.49 9.70
C GLY A 2 -12.78 16.40 9.46
N ARG A 3 -13.17 15.30 8.82
CA ARG A 3 -12.23 14.27 8.33
C ARG A 3 -11.81 14.67 6.92
N ALA A 4 -10.51 14.92 6.72
CA ALA A 4 -9.92 15.08 5.40
C ALA A 4 -9.67 13.70 4.80
N TRP A 5 -10.05 13.50 3.54
CA TRP A 5 -9.72 12.32 2.76
C TRP A 5 -8.62 12.69 1.77
N ILE A 6 -7.54 11.91 1.73
CA ILE A 6 -6.47 12.07 0.75
C ILE A 6 -6.96 11.46 -0.57
N ALA A 7 -7.02 12.27 -1.63
CA ALA A 7 -7.33 11.80 -2.97
C ALA A 7 -6.13 11.04 -3.55
N VAL A 8 -6.35 9.79 -3.96
CA VAL A 8 -5.34 8.99 -4.68
C VAL A 8 -5.37 9.39 -6.16
N PRO A 9 -4.23 9.72 -6.79
CA PRO A 9 -4.21 10.15 -8.18
C PRO A 9 -4.71 9.06 -9.13
N ARG A 10 -5.49 9.49 -10.12
CA ARG A 10 -6.21 8.66 -11.10
C ARG A 10 -5.29 7.89 -12.07
N ALA A 11 -3.99 8.18 -12.04
CA ALA A 11 -2.95 7.52 -12.82
C ALA A 11 -2.29 6.33 -12.11
N ALA A 12 -2.82 5.86 -10.98
CA ALA A 12 -2.33 4.66 -10.32
C ALA A 12 -2.57 3.44 -11.21
N ARG A 13 -1.56 3.08 -12.01
CA ARG A 13 -1.51 1.83 -12.76
C ARG A 13 -1.68 0.68 -11.76
N ARG A 14 -2.65 -0.19 -12.02
CA ARG A 14 -2.88 -1.38 -11.22
C ARG A 14 -1.69 -2.32 -11.42
N LEU A 15 -0.89 -2.48 -10.36
CA LEU A 15 0.24 -3.41 -10.37
C LEU A 15 -0.29 -4.85 -10.38
N LEU A 16 0.21 -5.65 -11.31
CA LEU A 16 -0.03 -7.08 -11.30
C LEU A 16 0.78 -7.71 -10.14
N PRO A 17 0.31 -8.82 -9.55
CA PRO A 17 1.01 -9.47 -8.43
C PRO A 17 2.49 -9.78 -8.71
N GLU A 18 2.80 -10.10 -9.96
CA GLU A 18 4.15 -10.40 -10.46
C GLU A 18 5.07 -9.16 -10.53
N GLU A 19 4.50 -7.95 -10.55
CA GLU A 19 5.25 -6.69 -10.69
C GLU A 19 5.62 -6.07 -9.33
N CYS A 20 4.98 -6.51 -8.24
CA CYS A 20 5.27 -6.05 -6.87
C CYS A 20 6.73 -6.26 -6.42
N PRO A 21 7.39 -7.41 -6.64
CA PRO A 21 8.77 -7.60 -6.21
C PRO A 21 9.79 -6.78 -7.04
N SER A 22 9.46 -6.35 -8.26
CA SER A 22 10.36 -5.58 -9.13
C SER A 22 10.23 -4.05 -9.01
N LEU A 23 9.24 -3.57 -8.24
CA LEU A 23 8.98 -2.14 -8.06
C LEU A 23 9.72 -1.51 -6.88
N PHE A 24 10.43 -2.32 -6.10
CA PHE A 24 11.36 -1.87 -5.08
C PHE A 24 12.77 -2.13 -5.58
N ASP A 25 13.36 -1.17 -6.30
CA ASP A 25 14.82 -1.12 -6.42
C ASP A 25 15.36 -0.54 -5.10
N PRO A 26 16.15 -1.28 -4.31
CA PRO A 26 16.76 -0.73 -3.10
C PRO A 26 17.64 0.51 -3.37
N ALA A 27 18.04 0.77 -4.62
CA ALA A 27 18.71 2.00 -5.02
C ALA A 27 17.81 3.24 -5.00
N ASP A 28 16.49 3.09 -5.15
CA ASP A 28 15.52 4.21 -5.18
C ASP A 28 15.16 4.75 -3.78
N VAL A 29 15.59 4.09 -2.70
CA VAL A 29 15.25 4.45 -1.30
C VAL A 29 16.17 5.54 -0.73
N LYS A 30 17.01 6.18 -1.55
CA LYS A 30 17.89 7.26 -1.08
C LYS A 30 17.31 8.63 -1.39
N ALA A 31 16.26 9.02 -0.66
CA ALA A 31 15.81 10.41 -0.67
C ALA A 31 16.91 11.31 -0.07
N PRO A 32 17.37 12.37 -0.75
CA PRO A 32 18.18 13.38 -0.11
C PRO A 32 17.32 14.14 0.91
N GLU A 33 17.84 14.35 2.13
CA GLU A 33 17.12 14.97 3.26
C GLU A 33 16.52 16.35 2.94
N SER A 34 16.95 17.00 1.86
CA SER A 34 16.47 18.28 1.37
C SER A 34 15.07 18.27 0.71
N GLU A 35 14.53 17.13 0.30
CA GLU A 35 13.21 17.08 -0.38
C GLU A 35 12.01 16.97 0.57
N LEU A 36 12.23 16.68 1.86
CA LEU A 36 11.14 16.55 2.83
C LEU A 36 10.45 17.90 3.15
N GLN A 37 11.06 19.03 2.80
CA GLN A 37 10.57 20.38 3.11
C GLN A 37 9.85 21.09 1.94
N ALA A 38 9.76 20.49 0.76
CA ALA A 38 9.26 21.16 -0.45
C ALA A 38 7.82 20.82 -0.87
N ALA A 39 7.10 19.95 -0.15
CA ALA A 39 5.75 19.49 -0.53
C ALA A 39 4.61 20.52 -0.26
N GLY A 40 4.91 21.82 -0.35
CA GLY A 40 4.01 22.90 0.05
C GLY A 40 3.82 24.00 -0.99
N ALA A 41 3.60 23.68 -2.27
CA ALA A 41 3.02 24.63 -3.24
C ALA A 41 2.66 23.99 -4.58
N ALA A 42 1.38 23.70 -4.80
CA ALA A 42 0.72 23.71 -6.12
C ALA A 42 -0.79 23.78 -5.81
N GLY A 43 -1.50 24.88 -6.02
CA GLY A 43 -1.70 25.52 -7.31
C GLY A 43 -2.81 24.78 -8.04
N ALA A 44 -4.08 25.04 -7.68
CA ALA A 44 -5.24 24.46 -8.35
C ALA A 44 -5.59 25.33 -9.56
N GLU A 45 -5.28 24.85 -10.77
CA GLU A 45 -5.95 25.32 -11.98
C GLU A 45 -7.18 24.46 -12.23
N GLU A 46 -8.31 25.12 -12.44
CA GLU A 46 -9.61 24.50 -12.70
C GLU A 46 -9.64 23.99 -14.14
N ALA A 47 -9.76 22.67 -14.32
CA ALA A 47 -9.90 22.07 -15.64
C ALA A 47 -11.33 22.25 -16.16
N GLU A 48 -11.46 22.80 -17.36
CA GLU A 48 -12.69 22.99 -18.10
C GLU A 48 -13.35 21.62 -18.42
N VAL A 49 -14.67 21.53 -18.23
CA VAL A 49 -15.45 20.29 -18.39
C VAL A 49 -16.14 20.32 -19.76
N ASP A 50 -15.68 19.49 -20.69
CA ASP A 50 -16.35 19.24 -21.97
C ASP A 50 -17.62 18.38 -21.76
N ASP A 51 -18.77 18.85 -22.26
CA ASP A 51 -20.13 18.29 -22.11
C ASP A 51 -20.36 17.05 -23.00
N ALA A 52 -19.38 16.15 -23.07
CA ALA A 52 -19.52 14.90 -23.81
C ALA A 52 -20.31 13.86 -22.96
N PRO A 53 -21.27 13.12 -23.56
CA PRO A 53 -21.94 12.04 -22.86
C PRO A 53 -20.93 10.99 -22.37
N LEU A 54 -20.96 10.68 -21.07
CA LEU A 54 -20.11 9.65 -20.49
C LEU A 54 -20.36 8.30 -21.19
N PRO A 55 -19.30 7.52 -21.50
CA PRO A 55 -19.49 6.17 -22.00
C PRO A 55 -20.24 5.32 -20.96
N PRO A 56 -21.02 4.31 -21.39
CA PRO A 56 -21.69 3.40 -20.46
C PRO A 56 -20.64 2.70 -19.58
N PRO A 57 -20.96 2.43 -18.29
CA PRO A 57 -20.03 1.73 -17.43
C PRO A 57 -19.73 0.34 -18.02
N PRO A 58 -18.48 -0.14 -17.92
CA PRO A 58 -18.19 -1.52 -18.29
C PRO A 58 -19.11 -2.46 -17.50
N ARG A 59 -19.55 -3.54 -18.13
CA ARG A 59 -20.34 -4.60 -17.45
C ARG A 59 -19.56 -5.00 -16.20
N ALA A 60 -20.22 -4.97 -15.05
CA ALA A 60 -19.58 -5.32 -13.78
C ALA A 60 -19.08 -6.77 -13.87
N GLU A 61 -17.76 -6.95 -13.98
CA GLU A 61 -17.15 -8.23 -13.72
C GLU A 61 -17.47 -8.63 -12.28
N PRO A 62 -17.68 -9.93 -11.98
CA PRO A 62 -17.84 -10.37 -10.61
C PRO A 62 -16.64 -9.89 -9.79
N PRO A 63 -16.84 -9.46 -8.53
CA PRO A 63 -15.76 -8.96 -7.71
C PRO A 63 -14.71 -10.06 -7.55
N ARG A 64 -13.59 -9.91 -8.27
CA ARG A 64 -12.41 -10.74 -8.05
C ARG A 64 -11.89 -10.39 -6.66
N GLU A 65 -11.65 -11.39 -5.81
CA GLU A 65 -11.00 -11.18 -4.52
C GLU A 65 -9.69 -10.42 -4.76
N LYS A 66 -9.57 -9.25 -4.13
CA LYS A 66 -8.38 -8.42 -4.26
C LYS A 66 -7.31 -9.02 -3.35
N PRO A 67 -6.09 -9.31 -3.83
CA PRO A 67 -5.02 -9.79 -2.98
C PRO A 67 -4.75 -8.79 -1.85
N THR A 68 -4.50 -9.31 -0.64
CA THR A 68 -4.23 -8.51 0.55
C THR A 68 -2.74 -8.55 0.89
N CYS A 69 -2.24 -7.50 1.54
CA CYS A 69 -0.86 -7.43 2.02
C CYS A 69 -0.83 -7.17 3.52
N SER A 70 0.10 -7.79 4.22
CA SER A 70 0.34 -7.60 5.65
C SER A 70 1.63 -6.82 5.88
N LEU A 71 1.54 -5.74 6.67
CA LEU A 71 2.69 -4.96 7.10
C LEU A 71 2.98 -5.24 8.58
N VAL A 72 4.13 -5.83 8.87
CA VAL A 72 4.49 -6.29 10.22
C VAL A 72 5.62 -5.42 10.76
N GLY A 73 5.32 -4.64 11.80
CA GLY A 73 6.31 -3.88 12.56
C GLY A 73 7.05 -4.75 13.59
N ASN A 74 7.95 -4.13 14.37
CA ASN A 74 8.79 -4.83 15.36
C ASN A 74 8.41 -4.48 16.80
N GLY A 75 7.20 -3.97 17.02
CA GLY A 75 6.74 -3.57 18.35
C GLY A 75 6.48 -4.77 19.24
N GLY A 76 6.94 -4.71 20.50
CA GLY A 76 6.71 -5.78 21.49
C GLY A 76 5.24 -6.08 21.79
N SER A 77 4.32 -5.19 21.41
CA SER A 77 2.87 -5.43 21.50
C SER A 77 2.40 -6.65 20.69
N LEU A 78 3.14 -7.04 19.64
CA LEU A 78 2.83 -8.24 18.85
C LEU A 78 2.92 -9.53 19.69
N LEU A 79 3.72 -9.52 20.77
CA LEU A 79 3.88 -10.67 21.66
C LEU A 79 2.64 -10.99 22.49
N LEU A 80 1.72 -10.02 22.62
CA LEU A 80 0.49 -10.18 23.39
C LEU A 80 -0.61 -10.90 22.58
N GLY A 81 -0.40 -11.06 21.26
CA GLY A 81 -1.37 -11.65 20.34
C GLY A 81 -0.92 -12.99 19.76
N ARG A 82 -1.75 -13.55 18.88
CA ARG A 82 -1.44 -14.74 18.07
C ARG A 82 -1.89 -14.52 16.62
N ALA A 83 -1.38 -13.46 16.00
CA ALA A 83 -1.81 -13.00 14.68
C ALA A 83 -1.14 -13.74 13.51
N GLY A 84 -0.23 -14.69 13.77
CA GLY A 84 0.62 -15.28 12.74
C GLY A 84 -0.13 -15.88 11.56
N LEU A 85 -1.19 -16.67 11.81
CA LEU A 85 -2.02 -17.24 10.74
C LEU A 85 -2.73 -16.17 9.91
N GLN A 86 -3.14 -15.07 10.54
CA GLN A 86 -3.82 -13.97 9.85
C GLN A 86 -2.84 -13.14 9.01
N ILE A 87 -1.61 -12.99 9.48
CA ILE A 87 -0.51 -12.36 8.73
C ILE A 87 -0.17 -13.21 7.50
N ASP A 88 0.01 -14.52 7.69
CA ASP A 88 0.38 -15.47 6.64
C ASP A 88 -0.73 -15.74 5.63
N ALA A 89 -1.98 -15.37 5.92
CA ALA A 89 -3.09 -15.41 4.97
C ALA A 89 -2.99 -14.33 3.87
N ALA A 90 -2.15 -13.31 4.05
CA ALA A 90 -1.94 -12.28 3.04
C ALA A 90 -1.20 -12.82 1.81
N ALA A 91 -1.44 -12.22 0.64
CA ALA A 91 -0.72 -12.55 -0.57
C ALA A 91 0.79 -12.21 -0.43
N ALA A 92 1.09 -11.07 0.23
CA ALA A 92 2.45 -10.63 0.53
C ALA A 92 2.58 -10.17 1.98
N VAL A 93 3.75 -10.40 2.59
CA VAL A 93 4.10 -9.95 3.93
C VAL A 93 5.36 -9.09 3.85
N MET A 94 5.28 -7.87 4.36
CA MET A 94 6.42 -6.94 4.44
C MET A 94 6.82 -6.75 5.91
N ARG A 95 8.13 -6.86 6.16
CA ARG A 95 8.75 -6.70 7.48
C ARG A 95 9.80 -5.61 7.39
N PHE A 96 10.02 -4.92 8.51
CA PHE A 96 11.05 -3.88 8.60
C PHE A 96 12.31 -4.41 9.26
N ASN A 97 13.48 -4.07 8.72
CA ASN A 97 14.80 -4.46 9.23
C ASN A 97 14.96 -6.00 9.29
N TYR A 98 15.64 -6.50 10.33
CA TYR A 98 15.86 -7.92 10.60
C TYR A 98 14.88 -8.47 11.64
N ALA A 99 13.59 -8.25 11.43
CA ALA A 99 12.55 -8.75 12.33
C ALA A 99 12.57 -10.28 12.41
N PRO A 100 12.89 -10.89 13.57
CA PRO A 100 12.95 -12.34 13.68
C PRO A 100 11.55 -12.96 13.63
N THR A 101 11.43 -14.07 12.93
CA THR A 101 10.22 -14.93 12.92
C THR A 101 10.40 -16.16 13.80
N ASP A 102 11.63 -16.68 13.87
CA ASP A 102 11.94 -17.92 14.59
C ASP A 102 11.60 -17.80 16.09
N GLY A 103 10.72 -18.68 16.56
CA GLY A 103 10.20 -18.67 17.93
C GLY A 103 9.07 -17.66 18.19
N PHE A 104 8.64 -16.91 17.17
CA PHE A 104 7.55 -15.94 17.23
C PHE A 104 6.46 -16.19 16.17
N GLU A 105 6.46 -17.34 15.52
CA GLU A 105 5.61 -17.65 14.35
C GLU A 105 4.12 -17.54 14.69
N ALA A 106 3.73 -17.91 15.91
CA ALA A 106 2.36 -17.75 16.37
C ALA A 106 1.90 -16.29 16.42
N GLN A 107 2.83 -15.36 16.68
CA GLN A 107 2.59 -13.94 16.81
C GLN A 107 2.70 -13.23 15.46
N VAL A 108 3.76 -13.53 14.70
CA VAL A 108 4.19 -12.72 13.54
C VAL A 108 4.20 -13.47 12.21
N GLY A 109 3.79 -14.74 12.18
CA GLY A 109 3.78 -15.57 10.98
C GLY A 109 5.16 -16.11 10.62
N ALA A 110 5.21 -17.01 9.65
CA ALA A 110 6.42 -17.70 9.19
C ALA A 110 6.78 -17.42 7.72
N ARG A 111 5.94 -16.66 7.00
CA ARG A 111 6.19 -16.25 5.60
C ARG A 111 6.99 -14.96 5.48
#